data_AF-A0A7S3HBM8-F1
#
_entry.id   AF-A0A7S3HBM8-F1
#
_cell.length_a   1.000
_cell.length_b   1.000
_cell.length_c   1.000
_cell.angle_alpha   90.00
_cell.angle_beta   90.00
_cell.angle_gamma   90.00
#
_symmetry.space_group_name_H-M   'P 1'
#
loop_
_entity.id
_entity.type
_entity.pdbx_description
1 polymer ?
#
loop_
_entity_poly.entity_id
_entity_poly.type
_entity_poly.pdbx_seq_one_letter_code
_entity_poly.pdbx_strand_id
1 'polypeptide(L)'
;TDPVAFWTNGGPGCSGLLGAFTEQGPFRPNKDLTLSYNQYSWNTVANMVFIEAPCGVGFSYSDNPEGDDYTTDDAQTAKDNYALIQGFLNRFPQYRSNELYITSESYGGHYMPTLAKQIVDENTAAATTGNPVLNFKGFAVGNPATTFYSAIPAGMETYWGHQVISEPLYEK
;
A
#
# COMPACT_ATOMS: atom_id res chain seq x y z
N THR A 1 -22.15 6.59 3.83
CA THR A 1 -21.19 6.01 4.78
C THR A 1 -19.80 6.34 4.28
N ASP A 2 -18.83 6.52 5.15
CA ASP A 2 -17.46 6.87 4.73
C ASP A 2 -16.81 5.70 3.98
N PRO A 3 -15.89 5.95 3.03
CA PRO A 3 -15.18 4.90 2.30
C PRO A 3 -14.34 4.01 3.20
N VAL A 4 -13.91 2.84 2.69
CA VAL A 4 -12.83 2.04 3.28
C VAL A 4 -11.59 2.21 2.43
N ALA A 5 -10.49 2.62 3.06
CA ALA A 5 -9.21 2.82 2.40
C ALA A 5 -8.16 1.89 3.01
N PHE A 6 -7.58 1.04 2.16
CA PHE A 6 -6.45 0.19 2.53
C PHE A 6 -5.15 0.95 2.31
N TRP A 7 -4.23 0.86 3.27
CA TRP A 7 -2.90 1.45 3.19
C TRP A 7 -1.80 0.41 3.45
N THR A 8 -0.79 0.39 2.59
CA THR A 8 0.51 -0.25 2.85
C THR A 8 1.62 0.71 2.46
N ASN A 9 2.77 0.67 3.15
CA ASN A 9 3.97 1.37 2.69
C ASN A 9 4.67 0.56 1.58
N GLY A 10 5.66 1.19 0.94
CA GLY A 10 6.47 0.60 -0.14
C GLY A 10 7.67 -0.20 0.35
N GLY A 11 8.87 0.16 -0.12
CA GLY A 11 10.14 -0.49 0.22
C GLY A 11 10.85 -1.06 -1.01
N PRO A 12 10.55 -2.30 -1.47
CA PRO A 12 9.64 -3.31 -0.90
C PRO A 12 9.93 -3.71 0.55
N GLY A 13 8.90 -4.12 1.29
CA GLY A 13 9.07 -4.74 2.61
C GLY A 13 8.95 -3.80 3.81
N CYS A 14 8.54 -2.54 3.61
CA CYS A 14 8.26 -1.63 4.71
C CYS A 14 6.86 -1.87 5.29
N SER A 15 6.76 -1.88 6.61
CA SER A 15 5.49 -2.04 7.32
C SER A 15 4.51 -0.89 7.04
N GLY A 16 3.24 -1.22 6.78
CA GLY A 16 2.14 -0.24 6.72
C GLY A 16 1.87 0.47 8.06
N LEU A 17 2.43 -0.01 9.17
CA LEU A 17 2.38 0.68 10.45
C LEU A 17 3.25 1.94 10.47
N LEU A 18 4.19 2.09 9.52
CA LEU A 18 4.84 3.37 9.27
C LEU A 18 3.78 4.44 8.96
N GLY A 19 2.87 4.16 8.03
CA GLY A 19 1.71 5.01 7.74
C GLY A 19 0.79 5.24 8.94
N ALA A 20 0.53 4.18 9.71
CA ALA A 20 -0.36 4.23 10.86
C ALA A 20 0.15 5.13 11.99
N PHE A 21 1.46 5.11 12.27
CA PHE A 21 2.02 5.76 13.45
C PHE A 21 2.89 6.98 13.15
N THR A 22 3.29 7.19 11.90
CA THR A 22 4.19 8.30 11.55
C THR A 22 3.65 9.23 10.46
N GLU A 23 2.59 8.83 9.72
CA GLU A 23 2.10 9.57 8.56
C GLU A 23 0.62 9.97 8.64
N GLN A 24 -0.34 9.17 8.18
CA GLN A 24 -1.77 9.56 8.13
C GLN A 24 -2.66 8.84 9.13
N GLY A 25 -2.11 7.94 9.96
CA GLY A 25 -2.91 7.30 11.00
C GLY A 25 -3.23 8.21 12.19
N PRO A 26 -4.14 7.76 13.07
CA PRO A 26 -4.75 8.58 14.13
C PRO A 26 -3.82 8.95 15.28
N PHE A 27 -2.69 8.24 15.43
CA PHE A 27 -1.82 8.39 16.59
C PHE A 27 -0.36 8.63 16.21
N ARG A 28 0.37 9.28 17.11
CA ARG A 28 1.81 9.49 17.05
C ARG A 28 2.49 8.95 18.31
N PRO A 29 3.52 8.09 18.19
CA PRO A 29 4.33 7.70 19.32
C PRO A 29 5.20 8.87 19.78
N ASN A 30 5.12 9.19 21.06
CA ASN A 30 5.94 10.20 21.71
C ASN A 30 7.24 9.56 22.26
N LYS A 31 8.23 10.39 22.59
CA LYS A 31 9.51 9.93 23.15
C LYS A 31 9.35 9.17 24.48
N ASP A 32 8.31 9.48 25.25
CA ASP A 32 7.98 8.85 26.53
C ASP A 32 7.10 7.59 26.38
N LEU A 33 6.97 7.05 25.16
CA LEU A 33 6.16 5.88 24.82
C LEU A 33 4.64 6.06 24.97
N THR A 34 4.17 7.29 25.18
CA THR A 34 2.74 7.61 25.09
C THR A 34 2.31 7.85 23.64
N LEU A 35 1.00 7.89 23.39
CA LEU A 35 0.43 8.24 22.09
C LEU A 35 -0.23 9.63 22.14
N SER A 36 0.03 10.45 21.14
CA SER A 36 -0.69 11.71 20.89
C SER A 36 -1.62 11.58 19.66
N TYR A 37 -2.71 12.33 19.64
CA TYR A 37 -3.62 12.36 18.49
C TYR A 37 -3.01 13.11 17.30
N ASN A 38 -3.18 12.55 16.11
CA ASN A 38 -2.94 13.25 14.86
C ASN A 38 -4.23 13.94 14.39
N GLN A 39 -4.29 15.27 14.49
CA GLN A 39 -5.46 16.05 14.06
C GLN A 39 -5.71 16.06 12.54
N TYR A 40 -4.75 15.57 11.74
CA TYR A 40 -4.83 15.50 10.28
C TYR A 40 -4.91 14.05 9.78
N SER A 41 -5.33 13.13 10.64
CA SER A 41 -5.42 11.73 10.29
C SER A 41 -6.48 11.47 9.23
N TRP A 42 -6.19 10.57 8.29
CA TRP A 42 -7.15 10.27 7.21
C TRP A 42 -8.39 9.53 7.71
N ASN A 43 -8.34 8.98 8.93
CA ASN A 43 -9.52 8.37 9.52
C ASN A 43 -10.63 9.36 9.93
N THR A 44 -10.44 10.66 9.73
CA THR A 44 -11.53 11.66 9.84
C THR A 44 -12.44 11.68 8.61
N VAL A 45 -12.04 11.06 7.49
CA VAL A 45 -12.80 11.04 6.23
C VAL A 45 -12.92 9.64 5.61
N ALA A 46 -12.25 8.63 6.17
CA ALA A 46 -12.29 7.24 5.69
C ALA A 46 -12.13 6.24 6.83
N ASN A 47 -12.60 5.01 6.63
CA ASN A 47 -12.27 3.87 7.46
C ASN A 47 -10.91 3.34 6.99
N MET A 48 -9.84 3.66 7.73
CA MET A 48 -8.47 3.27 7.35
C MET A 48 -8.15 1.86 7.82
N VAL A 49 -7.63 1.03 6.91
CA VAL A 49 -7.10 -0.31 7.19
C VAL A 49 -5.61 -0.33 6.80
N PHE A 50 -4.74 -0.37 7.80
CA PHE A 50 -3.29 -0.46 7.58
C PHE A 50 -2.88 -1.94 7.51
N ILE A 51 -2.18 -2.32 6.44
CA ILE A 51 -1.73 -3.69 6.21
C ILE A 51 -0.21 -3.74 6.14
N GLU A 52 0.36 -4.86 6.58
CA GLU A 52 1.78 -5.15 6.43
C GLU A 52 1.91 -6.23 5.36
N ALA A 53 2.45 -5.85 4.20
CA ALA A 53 2.57 -6.72 3.03
C ALA A 53 3.90 -6.46 2.31
N PRO A 54 4.50 -7.47 1.64
CA PRO A 54 4.05 -8.86 1.54
C PRO A 54 4.27 -9.70 2.82
N CYS A 55 4.04 -11.02 2.75
CA CYS A 55 4.36 -11.95 3.83
C CYS A 55 5.81 -11.77 4.32
N GLY A 56 6.03 -11.79 5.64
CA GLY A 56 7.32 -11.51 6.27
C GLY A 56 7.54 -10.06 6.68
N VAL A 57 6.67 -9.13 6.26
CA VAL A 57 6.74 -7.72 6.67
C VAL A 57 6.11 -7.53 8.04
N GLY A 58 6.89 -6.99 8.98
CA GLY A 58 6.40 -6.62 10.31
C GLY A 58 5.82 -7.81 11.07
N PHE A 59 4.53 -7.80 11.36
CA PHE A 59 3.82 -8.88 12.02
C PHE A 59 3.19 -9.91 11.06
N SER A 60 3.26 -9.72 9.74
CA SER A 60 2.78 -10.69 8.76
C SER A 60 3.78 -11.85 8.63
N TYR A 61 3.31 -13.09 8.79
CA TYR A 61 4.14 -14.30 8.76
C TYR A 61 3.41 -15.48 8.10
N SER A 62 4.17 -16.53 7.75
CA SER A 62 3.65 -17.82 7.32
C SER A 62 3.98 -18.93 8.33
N ASP A 63 3.03 -19.85 8.51
CA ASP A 63 3.20 -21.08 9.28
C ASP A 63 4.07 -22.14 8.55
N ASN A 64 4.42 -21.88 7.28
CA ASN A 64 5.31 -22.73 6.48
C ASN A 64 6.62 -21.99 6.14
N PRO A 65 7.48 -21.72 7.13
CA PRO A 65 8.66 -20.88 6.93
C PRO A 65 9.76 -21.53 6.08
N GLU A 66 9.70 -22.85 5.90
CA GLU A 66 10.60 -23.60 5.02
C GLU A 66 10.10 -23.64 3.56
N GLY A 67 8.88 -23.16 3.30
CA GLY A 67 8.32 -23.01 1.96
C GLY A 67 8.70 -21.69 1.29
N ASP A 68 8.19 -21.50 0.08
CA ASP A 68 8.46 -20.31 -0.74
C ASP A 68 7.57 -19.10 -0.38
N ASP A 69 6.83 -19.12 0.74
CA ASP A 69 5.88 -18.06 1.10
C ASP A 69 6.53 -16.70 1.37
N TYR A 70 7.84 -16.68 1.67
CA TYR A 70 8.64 -15.45 1.81
C TYR A 70 9.32 -15.04 0.50
N THR A 71 9.28 -15.88 -0.54
CA THR A 71 9.76 -15.59 -1.88
C THR A 71 8.60 -15.11 -2.73
N THR A 72 8.50 -13.80 -2.92
CA THR A 72 7.34 -13.18 -3.57
C THR A 72 7.75 -12.25 -4.72
N ASP A 73 6.77 -11.91 -5.54
CA ASP A 73 6.85 -10.89 -6.59
C ASP A 73 5.61 -9.98 -6.55
N ASP A 74 5.56 -9.00 -7.45
CA ASP A 74 4.44 -8.04 -7.52
C ASP A 74 3.10 -8.73 -7.82
N ALA A 75 3.09 -9.81 -8.60
CA ALA A 75 1.88 -10.52 -8.98
C ALA A 75 1.33 -11.36 -7.82
N GLN A 76 2.21 -12.05 -7.09
CA GLN A 76 1.86 -12.81 -5.89
C GLN A 76 1.38 -11.86 -4.79
N THR A 77 2.09 -10.76 -4.56
CA THR A 77 1.68 -9.73 -3.58
C THR A 77 0.30 -9.14 -3.91
N ALA A 78 -0.02 -8.91 -5.20
CA ALA A 78 -1.33 -8.44 -5.61
C ALA A 78 -2.44 -9.46 -5.33
N LYS A 79 -2.20 -10.76 -5.58
CA LYS A 79 -3.15 -11.84 -5.29
C LYS A 79 -3.41 -11.96 -3.78
N ASP A 80 -2.36 -11.95 -2.98
CA ASP A 80 -2.46 -12.07 -1.52
C ASP A 80 -3.19 -10.87 -0.91
N ASN A 81 -2.90 -9.65 -1.38
CA ASN A 81 -3.61 -8.46 -0.95
C ASN A 81 -5.09 -8.45 -1.38
N TYR A 82 -5.43 -8.97 -2.57
CA TYR A 82 -6.82 -9.17 -2.97
C TYR A 82 -7.54 -10.16 -2.04
N ALA A 83 -6.90 -11.30 -1.74
CA ALA A 83 -7.43 -12.28 -0.81
C ALA A 83 -7.62 -11.70 0.60
N LEU A 84 -6.68 -10.86 1.07
CA LEU A 84 -6.78 -10.13 2.32
C LEU A 84 -8.01 -9.20 2.33
N ILE A 85 -8.24 -8.41 1.28
CA ILE A 85 -9.39 -7.51 1.19
C ILE A 85 -10.71 -8.31 1.23
N GLN A 86 -10.80 -9.41 0.49
CA GLN A 86 -11.97 -10.29 0.54
C GLN A 86 -12.16 -10.89 1.93
N GLY A 87 -11.09 -11.37 2.56
CA GLY A 87 -11.10 -11.89 3.94
C GLY A 87 -11.56 -10.86 4.96
N PHE A 88 -11.06 -9.63 4.86
CA PHE A 88 -11.47 -8.50 5.69
C PHE A 88 -12.97 -8.22 5.53
N LEU A 89 -13.47 -8.12 4.31
CA LEU A 89 -14.90 -7.86 4.05
C LEU A 89 -15.81 -9.04 4.39
N ASN A 90 -15.29 -10.27 4.40
CA ASN A 90 -15.99 -11.43 4.94
C ASN A 90 -16.09 -11.36 6.46
N ARG A 91 -15.03 -10.91 7.14
CA ARG A 91 -15.00 -10.73 8.59
C ARG A 91 -15.83 -9.52 9.07
N PHE A 92 -15.83 -8.45 8.28
CA PHE A 92 -16.51 -7.18 8.55
C PHE A 92 -17.52 -6.85 7.43
N PRO A 93 -18.62 -7.61 7.33
CA PRO A 93 -19.57 -7.51 6.21
C PRO A 93 -20.28 -6.15 6.11
N GLN A 94 -20.31 -5.37 7.20
CA GLN A 94 -20.89 -4.03 7.21
C GLN A 94 -20.19 -3.05 6.25
N TYR A 95 -18.92 -3.32 5.87
CA TYR A 95 -18.16 -2.47 4.97
C TYR A 95 -18.29 -2.85 3.49
N ARG A 96 -18.97 -3.96 3.14
CA ARG A 96 -19.04 -4.45 1.74
C ARG A 96 -19.64 -3.45 0.76
N SER A 97 -20.58 -2.63 1.22
CA SER A 97 -21.24 -1.63 0.37
C SER A 97 -20.47 -0.31 0.29
N ASN A 98 -19.47 -0.09 1.16
CA ASN A 98 -18.69 1.13 1.19
C ASN A 98 -17.81 1.21 -0.06
N GLU A 99 -17.50 2.43 -0.48
CA GLU A 99 -16.54 2.66 -1.54
C GLU A 99 -15.16 2.20 -1.09
N LEU A 100 -14.49 1.40 -1.92
CA LEU A 100 -13.18 0.83 -1.64
C LEU A 100 -12.10 1.59 -2.41
N TYR A 101 -11.09 2.05 -1.67
CA TYR A 101 -9.86 2.62 -2.20
C TYR A 101 -8.65 1.83 -1.70
N ILE A 102 -7.63 1.73 -2.54
CA ILE A 102 -6.31 1.20 -2.15
C ILE A 102 -5.27 2.31 -2.29
N THR A 103 -4.42 2.47 -1.29
CA THR A 103 -3.51 3.61 -1.19
C THR A 103 -2.14 3.17 -0.71
N SER A 104 -1.08 3.83 -1.17
CA SER A 104 0.29 3.49 -0.81
C SER A 104 1.25 4.63 -1.13
N GLU A 105 2.54 4.38 -0.97
CA GLU A 105 3.62 5.30 -1.30
C GLU A 105 4.87 4.57 -1.80
N SER A 106 5.81 5.30 -2.41
CA SER A 106 7.11 4.77 -2.82
C SER A 106 6.93 3.56 -3.76
N TYR A 107 7.45 2.37 -3.42
CA TYR A 107 7.22 1.13 -4.17
C TYR A 107 5.74 0.72 -4.30
N GLY A 108 4.85 1.38 -3.55
CA GLY A 108 3.41 1.39 -3.80
C GLY A 108 3.00 1.73 -5.23
N GLY A 109 3.88 2.39 -6.00
CA GLY A 109 3.70 2.62 -7.44
C GLY A 109 3.69 1.33 -8.27
N HIS A 110 4.24 0.23 -7.74
CA HIS A 110 4.08 -1.12 -8.28
C HIS A 110 2.88 -1.84 -7.65
N TYR A 111 2.74 -1.80 -6.32
CA TYR A 111 1.69 -2.53 -5.60
C TYR A 111 0.27 -2.11 -5.95
N MET A 112 0.00 -0.81 -6.05
CA MET A 112 -1.38 -0.33 -6.23
C MET A 112 -1.91 -0.58 -7.65
N PRO A 113 -1.16 -0.32 -8.74
CA PRO A 113 -1.64 -0.66 -10.08
C PRO A 113 -1.84 -2.16 -10.31
N THR A 114 -0.95 -3.01 -9.78
CA THR A 114 -1.09 -4.48 -9.93
C THR A 114 -2.28 -5.01 -9.13
N LEU A 115 -2.48 -4.54 -7.90
CA LEU A 115 -3.67 -4.87 -7.10
C LEU A 115 -4.96 -4.31 -7.71
N ALA A 116 -4.95 -3.08 -8.23
CA ALA A 116 -6.11 -2.51 -8.93
C ALA A 116 -6.51 -3.38 -10.13
N LYS A 117 -5.53 -3.83 -10.92
CA LYS A 117 -5.76 -4.77 -12.02
C LYS A 117 -6.37 -6.08 -11.53
N GLN A 118 -5.79 -6.69 -10.49
CA GLN A 118 -6.30 -7.92 -9.89
C GLN A 118 -7.77 -7.76 -9.46
N ILE A 119 -8.13 -6.65 -8.79
CA ILE A 119 -9.50 -6.37 -8.36
C ILE A 119 -10.45 -6.23 -9.56
N VAL A 120 -10.05 -5.50 -10.61
CA VAL A 120 -10.89 -5.28 -11.80
C VAL A 120 -11.13 -6.58 -12.56
N ASP A 121 -10.09 -7.40 -12.72
CA ASP A 121 -10.17 -8.70 -13.39
C ASP A 121 -11.10 -9.64 -12.61
N GLU A 122 -10.96 -9.71 -11.28
CA GLU A 122 -11.81 -10.53 -10.40
C GLU A 122 -13.26 -10.07 -10.35
N ASN A 123 -13.50 -8.76 -10.30
CA ASN A 123 -14.83 -8.18 -10.38
C ASN A 123 -15.51 -8.52 -11.72
N THR A 124 -14.75 -8.51 -12.82
CA THR A 124 -15.24 -8.88 -14.15
C THR A 124 -15.56 -10.38 -14.23
N ALA A 125 -14.74 -11.21 -13.58
CA ALA A 125 -14.90 -12.66 -13.54
C ALA A 125 -15.85 -13.15 -12.42
N ALA A 126 -16.44 -12.25 -11.62
CA ALA A 126 -17.20 -12.59 -10.40
C ALA A 126 -18.34 -13.59 -10.63
N ALA A 127 -19.01 -13.53 -11.79
CA ALA A 127 -20.06 -14.48 -12.16
C ALA A 127 -19.55 -15.92 -12.31
N THR A 128 -18.27 -16.09 -12.63
CA THR A 128 -17.61 -17.39 -12.82
C THR A 128 -16.84 -17.83 -11.58
N THR A 129 -16.17 -16.91 -10.88
CA THR A 129 -15.37 -17.23 -9.69
C THR A 129 -16.21 -17.38 -8.43
N GLY A 130 -17.41 -16.78 -8.38
CA GLY A 130 -18.24 -16.72 -7.18
C GLY A 130 -17.71 -15.74 -6.13
N ASN A 131 -16.62 -15.03 -6.42
CA ASN A 131 -16.06 -14.02 -5.53
C ASN A 131 -17.00 -12.81 -5.44
N PRO A 132 -17.26 -12.26 -4.24
CA PRO A 132 -18.04 -11.03 -4.09
C PRO A 132 -17.38 -9.87 -4.85
N VAL A 133 -18.18 -9.12 -5.60
CA VAL A 133 -17.72 -7.91 -6.29
C VAL A 133 -17.34 -6.85 -5.25
N LEU A 134 -16.12 -6.33 -5.36
CA LEU A 134 -15.64 -5.21 -4.56
C LEU A 134 -16.15 -3.89 -5.15
N ASN A 135 -16.70 -2.99 -4.33
CA ASN A 135 -17.11 -1.64 -4.74
C ASN A 135 -15.89 -0.71 -4.93
N PHE A 136 -14.95 -1.13 -5.77
CA PHE A 136 -13.67 -0.49 -6.02
C PHE A 136 -13.82 0.80 -6.82
N LYS A 137 -13.29 1.91 -6.30
CA LYS A 137 -13.40 3.24 -6.91
C LYS A 137 -12.09 3.78 -7.46
N GLY A 138 -10.95 3.30 -6.96
CA GLY A 138 -9.65 3.67 -7.49
C GLY A 138 -8.52 3.53 -6.47
N PHE A 139 -7.36 4.05 -6.85
CA PHE A 139 -6.17 4.03 -6.02
C PHE A 139 -5.45 5.38 -6.03
N ALA A 140 -4.66 5.64 -4.99
CA ALA A 140 -3.79 6.81 -4.90
C ALA A 140 -2.39 6.39 -4.41
N VAL A 141 -1.34 6.99 -4.97
CA VAL A 141 0.03 6.68 -4.58
C VAL A 141 0.85 7.95 -4.36
N GLY A 142 1.42 8.10 -3.16
CA GLY A 142 2.35 9.18 -2.82
C GLY A 142 3.76 8.88 -3.31
N ASN A 143 4.39 9.83 -4.01
CA ASN A 143 5.79 9.72 -4.48
C ASN A 143 6.13 8.34 -5.10
N PRO A 144 5.36 7.87 -6.11
CA PRO A 144 5.45 6.49 -6.57
C PRO A 144 6.74 6.21 -7.36
N ALA A 145 7.32 5.03 -7.11
CA ALA A 145 8.20 4.38 -8.07
C ALA A 145 7.33 3.76 -9.18
N THR A 146 7.35 4.36 -10.37
CA THR A 146 6.52 3.90 -11.52
C THR A 146 7.36 3.26 -12.62
N THR A 147 8.45 3.92 -13.01
CA THR A 147 9.38 3.41 -14.02
C THR A 147 10.78 3.93 -13.77
N PHE A 148 11.75 3.02 -13.77
CA PHE A 148 13.17 3.37 -13.67
C PHE A 148 13.64 4.29 -14.79
N TYR A 149 13.04 4.15 -15.98
CA TYR A 149 13.46 4.88 -17.17
C TYR A 149 13.29 6.40 -17.02
N SER A 150 12.19 6.86 -16.41
CA SER A 150 12.00 8.29 -16.13
C SER A 150 12.48 8.67 -14.73
N ALA A 151 12.40 7.77 -13.75
CA ALA A 151 12.72 8.09 -12.36
C ALA A 151 14.22 8.34 -12.16
N ILE A 152 15.12 7.58 -12.80
CA ILE A 152 16.56 7.77 -12.63
C ILE A 152 17.02 9.11 -13.22
N PRO A 153 16.74 9.45 -14.49
CA PRO A 153 17.12 10.75 -15.04
C PRO A 153 16.49 11.91 -14.26
N ALA A 154 15.19 11.85 -13.94
CA ALA A 154 14.55 12.90 -13.15
C ALA A 154 15.14 13.03 -11.73
N GLY A 155 15.57 11.92 -11.12
CA GLY A 155 16.28 11.92 -9.85
C GLY A 155 17.63 12.63 -9.94
N MET A 156 18.42 12.34 -10.97
CA MET A 156 19.70 13.00 -11.21
C MET A 156 19.54 14.51 -11.45
N GLU A 157 18.56 14.90 -12.27
CA GLU A 157 18.19 16.31 -12.48
C GLU A 157 17.79 16.99 -11.18
N THR A 158 17.01 16.29 -10.33
CA THR A 158 16.57 16.83 -9.04
C THR A 158 17.77 17.04 -8.11
N TYR A 159 18.70 16.08 -8.03
CA TYR A 159 19.88 16.22 -7.19
C TYR A 159 20.79 17.35 -7.65
N TRP A 160 21.01 17.48 -8.95
CA TRP A 160 21.79 18.58 -9.51
C TRP A 160 21.10 19.94 -9.29
N GLY A 161 19.81 20.04 -9.61
CA GLY A 161 19.02 21.27 -9.45
C GLY A 161 18.91 21.76 -8.00
N HIS A 162 19.14 20.88 -7.02
CA HIS A 162 19.14 21.20 -5.59
C HIS A 162 20.55 21.24 -4.97
N GLN A 163 21.61 21.23 -5.80
CA GLN A 163 23.01 21.29 -5.36
C GLN A 163 23.40 20.17 -4.38
N VAL A 164 22.75 19.01 -4.48
CA VAL A 164 23.06 17.81 -3.68
C VAL A 164 24.27 17.07 -4.25
N ILE A 165 24.49 17.19 -5.56
CA ILE A 165 25.65 16.63 -6.27
C ILE A 165 26.43 17.71 -7.01
N SER A 166 27.73 17.50 -7.18
CA SER A 166 28.60 18.39 -7.94
C SER A 166 28.43 18.20 -9.45
N GLU A 167 28.75 19.22 -10.25
CA GLU A 167 28.72 19.16 -11.73
C GLU A 167 29.49 17.96 -12.29
N PRO A 168 30.73 17.64 -11.84
CA PRO A 168 31.46 16.48 -12.35
C PRO A 168 30.84 15.12 -12.02
N LEU A 169 29.87 15.07 -11.10
CA LEU A 169 29.11 13.84 -10.79
C LEU A 169 27.81 13.78 -11.60
N TYR A 170 27.21 14.93 -11.91
CA TYR A 170 26.02 15.02 -12.75
C TYR A 170 26.34 14.73 -14.23
N GLU A 171 27.51 15.15 -14.73
CA GLU A 171 27.93 14.93 -16.11
C GLU A 171 28.42 13.50 -16.43
N LYS A 172 28.52 12.61 -15.42
CA LYS A 172 28.96 11.22 -15.60
C LYS A 172 27.81 10.30 -15.95
#